data_AF-X0Y7K7-F1
#
_entry.id   AF-X0Y7K7-F1
#
_cell.length_a   1.000
_cell.length_b   1.000
_cell.length_c   1.000
_cell.angle_alpha   90.00
_cell.angle_beta   90.00
_cell.angle_gamma   90.00
#
_symmetry.space_group_name_H-M   'P 1'
#
loop_
_entity.id
_entity.type
_entity.pdbx_description
1 polymer ?
#
loop_
_entity_poly.entity_id
_entity_poly.type
_entity_poly.pdbx_seq_one_letter_code
_entity_poly.pdbx_strand_id
1 'polypeptide(L)' 'MSDKEARRNELTYDEHCRILDEITAAGCLWLLYTGGEIFARKDFLDIYTYAKQKGLIISLFSNGTLITPEV' A
#
# COMPACT_ATOMS: atom_id res chain seq x y z
N MET A 1 -20.41 -5.65 -5.56
CA MET A 1 -19.39 -6.51 -4.93
C MET A 1 -19.56 -6.38 -3.43
N SER A 2 -19.61 -7.50 -2.72
CA SER A 2 -19.54 -7.48 -1.25
C SER A 2 -18.09 -7.22 -0.81
N ASP A 3 -17.87 -6.51 0.30
CA ASP A 3 -16.52 -6.28 0.87
C ASP A 3 -15.72 -7.59 1.07
N LYS A 4 -16.42 -8.70 1.30
CA LYS A 4 -15.80 -10.03 1.40
C LYS A 4 -15.21 -10.52 0.08
N GLU A 5 -15.83 -10.20 -1.05
CA GLU A 5 -15.32 -10.54 -2.38
C GLU A 5 -14.11 -9.68 -2.72
N ALA A 6 -14.18 -8.38 -2.45
CA ALA A 6 -13.07 -7.46 -2.67
C ALA A 6 -11.82 -7.91 -1.91
N ARG A 7 -11.96 -8.21 -0.60
CA ARG A 7 -10.85 -8.71 0.24
C ARG A 7 -10.22 -10.00 -0.26
N ARG A 8 -10.99 -10.90 -0.89
CA ARG A 8 -10.44 -12.16 -1.44
C ARG A 8 -9.62 -11.94 -2.71
N ASN A 9 -9.85 -10.83 -3.40
CA ASN A 9 -9.18 -10.50 -4.65
C ASN A 9 -8.06 -9.46 -4.46
N GLU A 10 -7.83 -8.97 -3.23
CA GLU A 10 -6.70 -8.09 -2.94
C GLU A 10 -5.38 -8.85 -3.02
N LEU A 11 -4.33 -8.16 -3.47
CA LEU A 11 -2.97 -8.69 -3.49
C LEU A 11 -2.50 -9.07 -2.09
N THR A 12 -1.72 -10.13 -1.99
CA THR A 12 -0.98 -10.50 -0.78
C THR A 12 0.19 -9.54 -0.52
N TYR A 13 0.73 -9.58 0.68
CA TYR A 13 1.93 -8.80 1.04
C TYR A 13 3.11 -9.09 0.09
N ASP A 14 3.38 -10.37 -0.18
CA ASP A 14 4.50 -10.79 -1.03
C ASP A 14 4.33 -10.30 -2.47
N GLU A 15 3.09 -10.25 -2.99
CA GLU A 15 2.81 -9.68 -4.31
C GLU A 15 3.05 -8.17 -4.36
N HIS A 16 2.72 -7.44 -3.29
CA HIS A 16 3.08 -6.02 -3.17
C HIS A 16 4.60 -5.84 -3.19
N CYS A 17 5.33 -6.60 -2.36
CA CYS A 17 6.79 -6.55 -2.33
C CYS A 17 7.41 -6.81 -3.70
N ARG A 18 6.93 -7.84 -4.41
CA ARG A 18 7.39 -8.17 -5.76
C ARG A 18 7.14 -7.03 -6.74
N ILE A 19 5.96 -6.40 -6.74
CA ILE A 19 5.67 -5.25 -7.60
C ILE A 19 6.57 -4.07 -7.25
N LEU A 20 6.78 -3.81 -5.96
CA LEU A 20 7.66 -2.72 -5.50
C LEU A 20 9.11 -2.94 -5.99
N ASP A 21 9.59 -4.19 -5.94
CA ASP A 21 10.90 -4.55 -6.52
C ASP A 21 10.96 -4.30 -8.02
N GLU A 22 9.96 -4.74 -8.76
CA GLU A 22 9.89 -4.59 -10.22
C GLU A 22 9.85 -3.11 -10.64
N ILE A 23 9.02 -2.28 -10.01
CA ILE A 23 8.90 -0.86 -10.37
C ILE A 23 10.15 -0.07 -9.95
N THR A 24 10.76 -0.40 -8.81
CA THR A 24 11.99 0.26 -8.37
C THR A 24 13.15 -0.12 -9.29
N ALA A 25 13.26 -1.39 -9.69
CA ALA A 25 14.25 -1.83 -10.68
C ALA A 25 14.05 -1.16 -12.05
N ALA A 26 12.81 -0.85 -12.42
CA ALA A 26 12.47 -0.09 -13.62
C ALA A 26 12.71 1.43 -13.50
N GLY A 27 13.21 1.92 -12.35
CA GLY A 27 13.53 3.34 -12.15
C GLY A 27 12.37 4.20 -11.65
N CYS A 28 11.31 3.60 -11.10
CA CYS A 28 10.23 4.34 -10.48
C CYS A 28 10.75 5.08 -9.24
N LEU A 29 10.45 6.39 -9.17
CA LEU A 29 10.83 7.26 -8.05
C LEU A 29 9.64 7.62 -7.16
N TRP A 30 8.45 7.79 -7.75
CA TRP A 30 7.25 8.26 -7.06
C TRP A 30 6.18 7.18 -7.01
N LEU A 31 5.66 6.92 -5.82
CA LEU A 31 4.58 5.95 -5.60
C LEU A 31 3.40 6.63 -4.90
N LEU A 32 2.21 6.47 -5.46
CA LEU A 32 0.95 6.89 -4.83
C LEU A 32 0.21 5.66 -4.30
N TYR A 33 -0.03 5.63 -2.99
CA TYR A 33 -1.01 4.72 -2.42
C TYR A 33 -2.37 5.39 -2.33
N THR A 34 -3.39 4.67 -2.79
CA THR A 34 -4.79 5.07 -2.83
C THR A 34 -5.65 3.81 -2.68
N GLY A 35 -6.93 3.87 -3.06
CA GLY A 35 -7.86 2.75 -3.07
C GLY A 35 -9.26 3.25 -2.75
N GLY A 36 -9.91 2.60 -1.79
CA GLY A 36 -11.03 3.18 -1.04
C GLY A 36 -10.55 3.89 0.23
N GLU A 37 -9.89 3.13 1.12
CA GLU A 37 -9.17 3.65 2.29
C GLU A 37 -7.95 2.76 2.57
N ILE A 38 -6.74 3.34 2.56
CA ILE A 38 -5.48 2.60 2.70
C ILE A 38 -5.33 1.96 4.09
N PHE A 39 -5.80 2.63 5.15
CA PHE A 39 -5.73 2.11 6.52
C PHE A 39 -6.77 1.03 6.83
N ALA A 40 -7.70 0.75 5.92
CA ALA A 40 -8.64 -0.37 6.06
C ALA A 40 -7.95 -1.74 5.88
N ARG A 41 -6.76 -1.74 5.28
CA ARG A 41 -5.91 -2.90 5.09
C ARG A 41 -4.96 -3.08 6.29
N LYS A 42 -4.99 -4.26 6.91
CA LYS A 42 -4.32 -4.53 8.19
C LYS A 42 -2.79 -4.48 8.14
N ASP A 43 -2.21 -4.87 7.01
CA ASP A 43 -0.77 -4.96 6.73
C ASP A 43 -0.26 -3.74 5.94
N PHE A 44 -1.04 -2.65 5.85
CA PHE A 44 -0.66 -1.49 5.04
C PHE A 44 0.63 -0.81 5.52
N LEU A 45 0.85 -0.70 6.84
CA LEU A 45 2.08 -0.08 7.37
C LEU A 45 3.33 -0.91 7.05
N ASP A 46 3.22 -2.24 6.95
CA ASP A 46 4.31 -3.12 6.53
C ASP A 46 4.64 -2.90 5.05
N ILE A 47 3.61 -2.79 4.21
CA ILE A 47 3.74 -2.48 2.77
C ILE A 47 4.36 -1.09 2.56
N TYR A 48 3.88 -0.09 3.30
CA TYR A 48 4.42 1.27 3.28
C TYR A 48 5.89 1.28 3.67
N THR A 49 6.24 0.60 4.77
CA THR A 49 7.63 0.52 5.26
C THR A 49 8.53 -0.13 4.22
N TYR A 50 8.10 -1.22 3.59
CA TYR A 50 8.85 -1.88 2.52
C TYR A 50 9.10 -0.92 1.35
N ALA A 51 8.05 -0.23 0.87
CA ALA A 51 8.17 0.74 -0.21
C ALA A 51 9.11 1.91 0.14
N LYS A 52 9.07 2.40 1.40
CA LYS A 52 10.01 3.43 1.88
C LYS A 52 11.45 2.94 1.88
N GLN A 53 11.69 1.70 2.29
CA GLN A 53 13.03 1.09 2.28
C GLN A 53 13.59 0.93 0.85
N LYS A 54 12.73 0.82 -0.17
CA LYS A 54 13.13 0.83 -1.59
C LYS A 54 13.52 2.21 -2.13
N GLY A 55 13.42 3.25 -1.31
CA GLY A 55 13.80 4.63 -1.69
C GLY A 55 12.70 5.39 -2.44
N LEU A 56 11.47 4.87 -2.47
CA LEU A 56 10.36 5.54 -3.12
C LEU A 56 9.92 6.79 -2.35
N ILE A 57 9.55 7.82 -3.12
CA ILE A 57 8.87 9.01 -2.61
C ILE A 57 7.38 8.73 -2.64
N ILE A 58 6.78 8.63 -1.45
CA ILE A 58 5.43 8.11 -1.29
C ILE A 58 4.45 9.25 -1.03
N SER A 59 3.34 9.25 -1.78
CA SER A 59 2.15 10.05 -1.50
C SER A 59 1.01 9.13 -1.06
N LEU A 60 0.22 9.56 -0.09
CA LEU A 60 -0.90 8.80 0.47
C LEU A 60 -2.21 9.57 0.25
N PHE A 61 -3.17 8.94 -0.42
CA PHE A 61 -4.54 9.43 -0.48
C PHE A 61 -5.40 8.61 0.48
N SER A 62 -5.92 9.27 1.51
CA SER A 62 -6.77 8.69 2.56
C SER A 62 -7.93 9.65 2.85
N ASN A 63 -9.06 9.11 3.28
CA ASN A 63 -10.18 9.90 3.80
C ASN A 63 -9.97 10.28 5.28
N GLY A 64 -8.93 9.75 5.93
CA GLY A 64 -8.52 10.09 7.30
C GLY A 64 -9.37 9.51 8.42
N THR A 65 -10.43 8.73 8.11
CA THR A 65 -11.37 8.23 9.13
C THR A 65 -10.80 7.13 10.03
N LEU A 66 -9.71 6.50 9.62
CA LEU A 66 -9.04 5.40 10.32
C LEU A 66 -7.66 5.79 10.86
N ILE A 67 -7.32 7.09 10.88
CA ILE A 67 -6.07 7.56 11.50
C ILE A 67 -6.20 7.45 13.02
N THR A 68 -5.20 6.84 13.66
CA THR A 68 -5.08 6.67 15.11
C THR A 68 -3.70 7.19 15.56
N PRO A 69 -3.43 7.35 16.87
CA PRO A 69 -2.10 7.78 17.32
C PRO A 69 -0.94 6.87 16.90
N GLU A 70 -1.22 5.61 16.56
CA GLU A 70 -0.25 4.64 16.07
C GLU A 70 0.05 4.77 14.57
N VAL A 71 -0.73 5.58 13.85
CA VAL A 71 -0.63 5.84 12.40
C VAL A 71 -0.24 7.29 12.17
#